data_AF-A0A952M0D4-F1
#
_entry.id   AF-A0A952M0D4-F1
#
_cell.length_a   1.000
_cell.length_b   1.000
_cell.length_c   1.000
_cell.angle_alpha   90.00
_cell.angle_beta   90.00
_cell.angle_gamma   90.00
#
_symmetry.space_group_name_H-M   'P 1'
#
loop_
_entity.id
_entity.type
_entity.pdbx_description
1 polymer ?
#
loop_
_entity_poly.entity_id
_entity_poly.type
_entity_poly.pdbx_seq_one_letter_code
_entity_poly.pdbx_strand_id
1 'polypeptide(L)' 'ISDFSQNFHIYRVDWEPGRIVWYVDDVETARVEGDQVSDEQMYLIANLAVGGTFPGPADESTPFPARFEIDYIRVYQR' A
#
# COMPACT_ATOMS: atom_id res chain seq x y z
N ILE A 1 -1.58 -5.38 14.59
CA ILE A 1 -0.58 -6.16 13.82
C ILE A 1 0.78 -5.58 14.15
N SER A 2 1.77 -6.41 14.49
CA SER A 2 3.11 -5.94 14.86
C SER A 2 4.17 -6.17 13.78
N ASP A 3 3.91 -7.06 12.82
CA ASP A 3 4.83 -7.42 11.74
C ASP A 3 4.03 -7.87 10.51
N PHE A 4 4.21 -7.18 9.38
CA PHE A 4 3.51 -7.43 8.12
C PHE A 4 4.24 -8.42 7.21
N SER A 5 5.45 -8.87 7.58
CA SER A 5 6.26 -9.77 6.76
C SER A 5 5.94 -11.25 6.95
N GLN A 6 5.18 -11.60 8.01
CA GLN A 6 4.99 -12.98 8.45
C GLN A 6 3.76 -13.67 7.84
N ASN A 7 2.77 -12.91 7.38
CA ASN A 7 1.53 -13.43 6.79
C ASN A 7 1.03 -12.52 5.66
N PHE A 8 0.16 -13.04 4.81
CA PHE A 8 -0.59 -12.21 3.88
C PHE A 8 -1.60 -11.34 4.63
N HIS A 9 -1.72 -10.10 4.20
CA HIS A 9 -2.66 -9.11 4.72
C HIS A 9 -3.42 -8.46 3.57
N ILE A 10 -4.66 -8.04 3.81
CA ILE A 10 -5.48 -7.36 2.80
C ILE A 10 -5.29 -5.86 2.95
N TYR A 11 -4.61 -5.27 1.96
CA TYR A 11 -4.53 -3.82 1.79
C TYR A 11 -5.62 -3.39 0.83
N ARG A 12 -6.48 -2.46 1.25
CA ARG A 12 -7.60 -1.96 0.45
C ARG A 12 -7.65 -0.45 0.47
N VAL A 13 -8.01 0.14 -0.66
CA VAL A 13 -8.30 1.56 -0.79
C VAL A 13 -9.68 1.69 -1.39
N ASP A 14 -10.59 2.34 -0.66
CA ASP A 14 -11.85 2.81 -1.24
C ASP A 14 -11.62 4.23 -1.73
N TRP A 15 -11.66 4.40 -3.04
CA TRP A 15 -11.52 5.71 -3.68
C TRP A 15 -12.78 6.04 -4.45
N GLU A 16 -13.38 7.17 -4.07
CA GLU A 16 -14.58 7.74 -4.65
C GLU A 16 -14.38 9.25 -4.83
N PRO A 17 -15.24 9.94 -5.61
CA PRO A 17 -15.15 11.38 -5.75
C PRO A 17 -15.15 12.09 -4.38
N GLY A 18 -14.10 12.88 -4.13
CA GLY A 18 -13.92 13.62 -2.89
C GLY A 18 -13.53 12.80 -1.65
N ARG A 19 -13.25 11.50 -1.78
CA ARG A 19 -12.87 10.65 -0.63
C ARG A 19 -11.92 9.50 -0.97
N ILE A 20 -10.90 9.32 -0.14
CA ILE A 20 -10.08 8.10 -0.10
C ILE A 20 -10.03 7.55 1.34
N VAL A 21 -10.28 6.25 1.49
CA VAL A 21 -10.16 5.53 2.76
C VAL A 21 -9.26 4.32 2.58
N TRP A 22 -8.22 4.21 3.42
CA TRP A 22 -7.28 3.09 3.42
C TRP A 22 -7.59 2.12 4.55
N TYR A 23 -7.41 0.84 4.26
CA TYR A 23 -7.64 -0.24 5.21
C TYR A 23 -6.49 -1.24 5.21
N VAL A 24 -6.28 -1.84 6.37
CA VAL A 24 -5.46 -3.03 6.56
C VAL A 24 -6.30 -4.05 7.31
N ASP A 25 -6.54 -5.21 6.69
CA ASP A 25 -7.40 -6.27 7.23
C ASP A 25 -8.79 -5.75 7.67
N ASP A 26 -9.42 -4.98 6.78
CA ASP A 26 -10.72 -4.33 6.95
C ASP A 26 -10.83 -3.29 8.09
N VAL A 27 -9.72 -2.97 8.75
CA VAL A 27 -9.64 -1.87 9.70
C VAL A 27 -9.20 -0.61 8.99
N GLU A 28 -9.99 0.47 9.09
CA GLU A 28 -9.63 1.79 8.56
C GLU A 28 -8.38 2.31 9.27
N THR A 29 -7.36 2.68 8.50
CA THR A 29 -6.06 3.19 9.00
C THR A 29 -5.81 4.65 8.65
N ALA A 30 -6.43 5.14 7.57
CA ALA A 30 -6.34 6.52 7.15
C ALA A 30 -7.55 6.93 6.30
N ARG A 31 -7.84 8.24 6.29
CA ARG A 31 -8.91 8.85 5.51
C ARG A 31 -8.50 10.26 5.07
N VAL A 32 -8.86 10.60 3.82
CA VAL A 32 -8.79 11.95 3.28
C VAL A 32 -10.12 12.26 2.60
N GLU A 33 -10.70 13.43 2.90
CA GLU A 33 -11.97 13.91 2.34
C GLU A 33 -11.85 15.37 1.90
N GLY A 34 -12.48 15.73 0.79
CA GLY A 34 -12.50 17.08 0.23
C GLY A 34 -11.87 17.19 -1.17
N ASP A 35 -11.84 18.42 -1.69
CA ASP A 35 -11.50 18.73 -3.09
C ASP A 35 -10.05 18.40 -3.47
N GLN A 36 -9.17 18.11 -2.50
CA GLN A 36 -7.81 17.66 -2.78
C GLN A 36 -7.73 16.20 -3.25
N VAL A 37 -8.80 15.42 -3.10
CA VAL A 37 -8.87 14.05 -3.63
C VAL A 37 -8.93 14.16 -5.16
N SER A 38 -7.92 13.61 -5.83
CA SER A 38 -7.88 13.58 -7.28
C SER A 38 -9.03 12.72 -7.82
N ASP A 39 -9.62 13.13 -8.94
CA ASP A 39 -10.59 12.36 -9.73
C ASP A 39 -10.01 11.90 -11.08
N GLU A 40 -8.69 12.06 -11.25
CA GLU A 40 -8.00 11.70 -12.49
C GLU A 40 -7.88 10.18 -12.64
N GLN A 41 -7.83 9.71 -13.88
CA GLN A 41 -7.57 8.29 -14.13
C GLN A 41 -6.14 7.93 -13.70
N MET A 42 -6.02 6.95 -12.80
CA MET A 42 -4.73 6.45 -12.31
C MET A 42 -4.47 5.02 -12.80
N TYR A 43 -3.22 4.58 -12.61
CA TYR A 43 -2.78 3.21 -12.85
C TYR A 43 -2.14 2.65 -11.58
N LEU A 44 -2.07 1.33 -11.48
CA LEU A 44 -1.50 0.64 -10.32
C LEU A 44 0.01 0.49 -10.45
N ILE A 45 0.72 0.69 -9.34
CA ILE A 45 2.15 0.38 -9.20
C ILE A 45 2.31 -0.50 -7.97
N ALA A 46 3.01 -1.62 -8.13
CA ALA A 46 3.46 -2.46 -7.04
C ALA A 46 4.96 -2.73 -7.23
N ASN A 47 5.79 -2.26 -6.31
CA ASN A 47 7.24 -2.39 -6.41
C ASN A 47 7.87 -2.64 -5.03
N LEU A 48 9.02 -3.32 -5.03
CA LEU A 48 9.89 -3.47 -3.86
C LEU A 48 11.16 -2.66 -4.09
N ALA A 49 11.20 -1.44 -3.57
CA ALA A 49 12.41 -0.62 -3.62
C ALA A 49 13.45 -1.13 -2.62
N VAL A 50 14.74 -1.00 -2.97
CA VAL A 50 15.87 -1.29 -2.08
C VAL A 50 16.69 0.00 -1.96
N GLY A 51 16.69 0.60 -0.78
CA GLY A 51 17.34 1.88 -0.55
C GLY A 51 16.46 3.09 -0.90
N GLY A 52 16.90 4.29 -0.49
CA GLY A 52 16.28 5.57 -0.83
C GLY A 52 16.40 6.59 0.29
N THR A 53 16.02 7.85 0.04
CA THR A 53 16.06 8.92 1.06
C THR A 53 15.15 8.62 2.25
N PHE A 54 13.97 8.06 1.99
CA PHE A 54 12.99 7.74 3.04
C PHE A 54 13.36 6.47 3.83
N PRO A 55 13.58 5.29 3.20
CA PRO A 55 13.91 4.07 3.95
C PRO A 55 15.36 4.01 4.43
N GLY A 56 16.25 4.88 3.94
CA GLY A 56 17.69 4.75 4.12
C GLY A 56 18.31 3.69 3.18
N PRO A 57 19.64 3.60 3.07
CA PRO A 57 20.31 2.54 2.31
C PRO A 57 20.19 1.20 3.03
N ALA A 58 20.24 0.10 2.28
CA ALA A 58 20.46 -1.23 2.86
C ALA A 58 21.88 -1.34 3.44
N ASP A 59 22.03 -2.11 4.51
CA ASP A 59 23.28 -2.31 5.22
C ASP A 59 23.56 -3.81 5.50
N GLU A 60 24.60 -4.10 6.27
CA GLU A 60 25.03 -5.46 6.61
C GLU A 60 23.97 -6.26 7.40
N SER A 61 23.02 -5.57 8.05
CA SER A 61 21.91 -6.22 8.76
C SER A 61 20.72 -6.54 7.87
N THR A 62 20.70 -6.02 6.63
CA THR A 62 19.57 -6.17 5.71
C THR A 62 19.59 -7.56 5.06
N PRO A 63 18.57 -8.41 5.30
CA PRO A 63 18.54 -9.76 4.77
C PRO A 63 18.26 -9.77 3.26
N PHE A 64 19.03 -10.57 2.51
CA PHE A 64 18.82 -10.83 1.09
C PHE A 64 18.82 -12.34 0.77
N PRO A 65 18.01 -12.79 -0.21
CA PRO A 65 17.06 -12.01 -1.01
C PRO A 65 15.80 -11.62 -0.23
N ALA A 66 15.27 -10.41 -0.51
CA ALA A 66 13.95 -10.00 -0.05
C ALA A 66 12.87 -10.36 -1.08
N ARG A 67 11.65 -10.66 -0.62
CA ARG A 67 10.51 -10.98 -1.47
C ARG A 67 9.34 -10.07 -1.14
N PHE A 68 8.63 -9.64 -2.18
CA PHE A 68 7.34 -8.99 -2.05
C PHE A 68 6.32 -9.87 -2.78
N GLU A 69 5.59 -10.66 -2.00
CA GLU A 69 4.68 -11.67 -2.52
C GLU A 69 3.26 -11.10 -2.55
N ILE A 70 2.61 -11.18 -3.71
CA ILE A 70 1.25 -10.68 -3.94
C ILE A 70 0.40 -11.85 -4.45
N ASP A 71 -0.56 -12.28 -3.64
CA ASP A 71 -1.50 -13.35 -4.03
C ASP A 71 -2.50 -12.84 -5.10
N TYR A 72 -3.05 -11.65 -4.89
CA TYR A 72 -3.92 -11.01 -5.87
C TYR A 72 -3.92 -9.49 -5.79
N ILE A 73 -4.29 -8.87 -6.91
CA ILE A 73 -4.76 -7.49 -6.98
C ILE A 73 -6.15 -7.53 -7.59
N ARG A 74 -7.14 -6.94 -6.90
CA ARG A 74 -8.52 -6.87 -7.38
C ARG A 74 -8.96 -5.41 -7.39
N VAL A 75 -9.56 -5.00 -8.50
CA VAL A 75 -10.17 -3.68 -8.66
C VAL A 75 -11.66 -3.89 -8.83
N TYR A 76 -12.44 -3.14 -8.05
CA TYR A 76 -13.90 -3.21 -8.08
C TYR A 76 -14.44 -1.86 -8.49
N GLN A 77 -15.51 -1.87 -9.27
CA GLN A 77 -16.30 -0.69 -9.58
C GLN A 77 -17.70 -0.90 -9.00
N ARG A 78 -18.29 0.15 -8.44
CA ARG A 78 -19.69 0.14 -8.01
C ARG A 78 -20.65 0.18 -9.20
#